data_AF-A0A1G1I6C0-F1
#
_entry.id   AF-A0A1G1I6C0-F1
#
_cell.length_a   1.000
_cell.length_b   1.000
_cell.length_c   1.000
_cell.angle_alpha   90.00
_cell.angle_beta   90.00
_cell.angle_gamma   90.00
#
_symmetry.space_group_name_H-M   'P 1'
#
loop_
_entity.id
_entity.type
_entity.pdbx_description
1 polymer ?
#
loop_
_entity_poly.entity_id
_entity_poly.type
_entity_poly.pdbx_seq_one_letter_code
_entity_poly.pdbx_strand_id
1 'polypeptide(L)'
;MSDIYQDGHRRLQEEFDTRRLAGRLDEEIVHDTITPEDRAVIERADMFFLATVDPRGRANCSYKGGEPGFVRVVDDRTIAFPNYDGNGMYLSMGNLLATTEAGLLFIDFETQRRMRLNGEATIDRRDPLMAEHPEAQFIVRVRAREIFPNCPRYIHKMKLVERSRFVPRAARETPVPAWKKGDWVCDVLPAGDPARDATRPVLDR
;
A
#
# COMPACT_ATOMS: atom_id res chain seq x y z
N MET A 1 0.06 -26.14 3.50
CA MET A 1 1.13 -25.41 4.22
C MET A 1 1.66 -24.39 3.26
N SER A 2 1.66 -23.12 3.65
CA SER A 2 2.18 -22.06 2.80
C SER A 2 3.72 -22.15 2.75
N ASP A 3 4.33 -21.87 1.60
CA ASP A 3 5.79 -21.95 1.42
C ASP A 3 6.47 -20.64 1.87
N ILE A 4 6.23 -20.24 3.13
CA ILE A 4 6.61 -18.91 3.63
C ILE A 4 7.94 -18.91 4.39
N TYR A 5 8.45 -20.08 4.73
CA TYR A 5 9.65 -20.25 5.54
C TYR A 5 10.82 -20.81 4.72
N GLN A 6 11.88 -20.01 4.58
CA GLN A 6 13.13 -20.38 3.95
C GLN A 6 14.14 -20.87 4.99
N ASP A 7 15.31 -21.35 4.55
CA ASP A 7 16.36 -21.90 5.42
C ASP A 7 16.78 -20.94 6.54
N GLY A 8 16.90 -19.64 6.23
CA GLY A 8 17.19 -18.62 7.24
C GLY A 8 16.11 -18.51 8.32
N HIS A 9 14.83 -18.62 7.94
CA HIS A 9 13.71 -18.66 8.89
C HIS A 9 13.78 -19.91 9.76
N ARG A 10 14.05 -21.08 9.15
CA ARG A 10 14.12 -22.36 9.86
C ARG A 10 15.29 -22.41 10.85
N ARG A 11 16.44 -21.88 10.48
CA ARG A 11 17.61 -21.77 11.37
C ARG A 11 17.28 -20.97 12.63
N LEU A 12 16.66 -19.79 12.49
CA LEU A 12 16.24 -19.00 13.66
C LEU A 12 15.14 -19.70 14.47
N GLN A 13 14.21 -20.38 13.80
CA GLN A 13 13.16 -21.14 14.48
C GLN A 13 13.72 -22.30 15.31
N GLU A 14 14.78 -22.95 14.84
CA GLU A 14 15.49 -23.99 15.59
C GLU A 14 16.28 -23.39 16.77
N GLU A 15 17.03 -22.31 16.52
CA GLU A 15 17.81 -21.62 17.55
C GLU A 15 16.95 -21.17 18.74
N PHE A 16 15.70 -20.76 18.50
CA PHE A 16 14.78 -20.26 19.52
C PHE A 16 13.65 -21.26 19.89
N ASP A 17 13.72 -22.52 19.48
CA ASP A 17 12.68 -23.55 19.70
C ASP A 17 11.24 -23.11 19.33
N THR A 18 11.12 -22.39 18.21
CA THR A 18 9.83 -21.88 17.72
C THR A 18 9.30 -22.61 16.48
N ARG A 19 9.99 -23.66 15.99
CA ARG A 19 9.58 -24.37 14.75
C ARG A 19 8.15 -24.92 14.81
N ARG A 20 7.78 -25.53 15.94
CA ARG A 20 6.41 -26.05 16.19
C ARG A 20 5.36 -24.95 16.31
N LEU A 21 5.72 -23.81 16.90
CA LEU A 21 4.85 -22.63 16.99
C LEU A 21 4.62 -22.02 15.60
N ALA A 22 5.69 -21.85 14.82
CA ALA A 22 5.62 -21.33 13.46
C ALA A 22 4.75 -22.22 12.57
N GLY A 23 4.89 -23.55 12.66
CA GLY A 23 4.02 -24.49 11.95
C GLY A 23 2.54 -24.33 12.31
N ARG A 24 2.21 -24.22 13.60
CA ARG A 24 0.82 -23.97 14.04
C ARG A 24 0.28 -22.64 13.53
N LEU A 25 1.08 -21.58 13.51
CA LEU A 25 0.65 -20.28 13.00
C LEU A 25 0.41 -20.31 11.49
N ASP A 26 1.29 -20.96 10.72
CA ASP A 26 1.07 -21.19 9.29
C ASP A 26 -0.26 -21.91 9.03
N GLU A 27 -0.52 -23.00 9.76
CA GLU A 27 -1.76 -23.78 9.60
C GLU A 27 -3.05 -23.01 9.97
N GLU A 28 -3.02 -22.20 11.02
CA GLU A 28 -4.24 -21.63 11.61
C GLU A 28 -4.59 -20.23 11.11
N ILE A 29 -3.59 -19.42 10.73
CA ILE A 29 -3.82 -18.00 10.43
C ILE A 29 -3.31 -17.54 9.06
N VAL A 30 -2.47 -18.33 8.37
CA VAL A 30 -2.02 -18.00 7.02
C VAL A 30 -2.99 -18.62 6.02
N HIS A 31 -3.49 -17.79 5.11
CA HIS A 31 -4.44 -18.18 4.09
C HIS A 31 -4.21 -17.36 2.81
N ASP A 32 -4.83 -17.74 1.71
CA ASP A 32 -4.59 -17.16 0.38
C ASP A 32 -5.87 -16.65 -0.30
N THR A 33 -6.97 -16.66 0.46
CA THR A 33 -8.31 -16.26 0.04
C THR A 33 -8.81 -15.20 1.02
N ILE A 34 -9.14 -14.02 0.53
CA ILE A 34 -9.56 -12.85 1.31
C ILE A 34 -10.86 -13.17 2.03
N THR A 35 -10.80 -13.26 3.36
CA THR A 35 -11.97 -13.50 4.20
C THR A 35 -12.81 -12.24 4.37
N PRO A 36 -14.07 -12.34 4.87
CA PRO A 36 -14.86 -11.17 5.23
C PRO A 36 -14.15 -10.23 6.22
N GLU A 37 -13.39 -10.80 7.16
CA GLU A 37 -12.61 -10.06 8.15
C GLU A 37 -11.46 -9.28 7.49
N ASP A 38 -10.73 -9.89 6.55
CA ASP A 38 -9.67 -9.22 5.81
C ASP A 38 -10.23 -8.09 4.96
N ARG A 39 -11.33 -8.35 4.24
CA ARG A 39 -12.03 -7.33 3.44
C ARG A 39 -12.39 -6.13 4.30
N ALA A 40 -12.93 -6.36 5.49
CA ALA A 40 -13.29 -5.28 6.41
C ALA A 40 -12.06 -4.45 6.86
N VAL A 41 -10.89 -5.07 7.03
CA VAL A 41 -9.64 -4.33 7.34
C VAL A 41 -9.16 -3.54 6.12
N ILE A 42 -9.11 -4.18 4.96
CA ILE A 42 -8.61 -3.60 3.70
C ILE A 42 -9.46 -2.39 3.29
N GLU A 43 -10.78 -2.56 3.21
CA GLU A 43 -11.67 -1.53 2.70
C GLU A 43 -11.92 -0.40 3.71
N ARG A 44 -11.61 -0.60 4.99
CA ARG A 44 -11.64 0.49 5.98
C ARG A 44 -10.35 1.29 6.06
N ALA A 45 -9.26 0.78 5.50
CA ALA A 45 -7.97 1.44 5.57
C ALA A 45 -8.01 2.77 4.81
N ASP A 46 -7.51 3.83 5.46
CA ASP A 46 -7.17 5.11 4.83
C ASP A 46 -5.68 5.21 4.50
N MET A 47 -4.89 4.19 4.88
CA MET A 47 -3.50 4.04 4.52
C MET A 47 -2.98 2.61 4.67
N PHE A 48 -1.87 2.31 3.99
CA PHE A 48 -1.06 1.12 4.19
C PHE A 48 0.40 1.37 3.82
N PHE A 49 1.28 0.44 4.21
CA PHE A 49 2.67 0.44 3.79
C PHE A 49 2.88 -0.59 2.68
N LEU A 50 3.57 -0.16 1.60
CA LEU A 50 3.89 -0.97 0.45
C LEU A 50 5.40 -1.23 0.40
N ALA A 51 5.77 -2.50 0.56
CA ALA A 51 7.09 -3.02 0.30
C ALA A 51 7.17 -3.60 -1.12
N THR A 52 8.25 -3.30 -1.82
CA THR A 52 8.57 -3.82 -3.15
C THR A 52 10.06 -4.16 -3.22
N VAL A 53 10.47 -4.95 -4.21
CA VAL A 53 11.88 -5.30 -4.42
C VAL A 53 12.30 -4.98 -5.85
N ASP A 54 13.47 -4.38 -6.01
CA ASP A 54 14.05 -4.13 -7.33
C ASP A 54 14.68 -5.41 -7.93
N PRO A 55 15.04 -5.44 -9.23
CA PRO A 55 15.69 -6.60 -9.84
C PRO A 55 17.04 -7.00 -9.26
N ARG A 56 17.64 -6.15 -8.40
CA ARG A 56 18.89 -6.44 -7.69
C ARG A 56 18.64 -6.99 -6.27
N GLY A 57 17.38 -7.28 -5.92
CA GLY A 57 17.01 -7.79 -4.60
C GLY A 57 16.95 -6.73 -3.51
N ARG A 58 16.95 -5.42 -3.84
CA ARG A 58 16.91 -4.35 -2.84
C ARG A 58 15.48 -3.94 -2.52
N ALA A 59 15.15 -3.92 -1.24
CA ALA A 59 13.83 -3.53 -0.77
C ALA A 59 13.61 -2.01 -0.85
N ASN A 60 12.38 -1.62 -1.19
CA ASN A 60 11.87 -0.27 -1.07
C ASN A 60 10.54 -0.30 -0.31
N CYS A 61 10.33 0.63 0.61
CA CYS A 61 9.09 0.76 1.38
C CYS A 61 8.51 2.16 1.21
N SER A 62 7.19 2.25 1.01
CA SER A 62 6.48 3.51 0.84
C SER A 62 5.16 3.51 1.60
N TYR A 63 4.71 4.70 1.97
CA TYR A 63 3.36 4.94 2.48
C TYR A 63 2.40 5.17 1.31
N LYS A 64 1.21 4.58 1.37
CA LYS A 64 0.09 4.82 0.46
C LYS A 64 -1.11 5.25 1.28
N GLY A 65 -1.72 6.39 0.92
CA GLY A 65 -2.86 6.95 1.64
C GLY A 65 -3.99 7.32 0.69
N GLY A 66 -5.22 7.31 1.21
CA GLY A 66 -6.44 7.64 0.49
C GLY A 66 -7.62 7.80 1.45
N GLU A 67 -8.83 7.97 0.91
CA GLU A 67 -10.05 7.88 1.73
C GLU A 67 -10.35 6.42 2.04
N PRO A 68 -11.01 6.11 3.19
CA PRO A 68 -11.49 4.76 3.44
C PRO A 68 -12.21 4.18 2.23
N GLY A 69 -11.78 2.99 1.83
CA GLY A 69 -12.23 2.29 0.63
C GLY A 69 -11.34 2.50 -0.58
N PHE A 70 -10.33 3.38 -0.55
CA PHE A 70 -9.44 3.56 -1.71
C PHE A 70 -8.72 2.27 -2.12
N VAL A 71 -8.59 1.30 -1.21
CA VAL A 71 -8.27 -0.09 -1.53
C VAL A 71 -9.56 -0.90 -1.62
N ARG A 72 -9.78 -1.55 -2.75
CA ARG A 72 -10.96 -2.39 -3.02
C ARG A 72 -10.57 -3.86 -3.03
N VAL A 73 -11.38 -4.73 -2.46
CA VAL A 73 -11.28 -6.17 -2.71
C VAL A 73 -12.16 -6.49 -3.93
N VAL A 74 -11.52 -6.83 -5.05
CA VAL A 74 -12.18 -6.97 -6.36
C VAL A 74 -12.62 -8.40 -6.67
N ASP A 75 -12.03 -9.38 -6.00
CA ASP A 75 -12.44 -10.78 -5.97
C ASP A 75 -11.87 -11.45 -4.70
N ASP A 76 -12.07 -12.75 -4.55
CA ASP A 76 -11.69 -13.52 -3.34
C ASP A 76 -10.17 -13.60 -3.13
N ARG A 77 -9.34 -13.10 -4.04
CA ARG A 77 -7.87 -13.15 -3.95
C ARG A 77 -7.18 -11.86 -4.35
N THR A 78 -7.91 -10.88 -4.87
CA THR A 78 -7.30 -9.70 -5.47
C THR A 78 -7.79 -8.44 -4.79
N ILE A 79 -6.85 -7.56 -4.48
CA ILE A 79 -7.12 -6.17 -4.09
C ILE A 79 -6.70 -5.23 -5.20
N ALA A 80 -7.25 -4.01 -5.21
CA ALA A 80 -6.88 -2.96 -6.13
C ALA A 80 -6.75 -1.63 -5.40
N PHE A 81 -5.78 -0.81 -5.77
CA PHE A 81 -5.62 0.56 -5.25
C PHE A 81 -5.07 1.51 -6.32
N PRO A 82 -5.40 2.81 -6.25
CA PRO A 82 -4.90 3.80 -7.20
C PRO A 82 -3.45 4.22 -6.90
N ASN A 83 -2.71 4.58 -7.95
CA ASN A 83 -1.52 5.40 -7.83
C ASN A 83 -1.84 6.85 -8.21
N TYR A 84 -1.70 7.76 -7.26
CA TYR A 84 -1.80 9.20 -7.50
C TYR A 84 -0.44 9.82 -7.85
N ASP A 85 -0.48 11.03 -8.40
CA ASP A 85 0.73 11.82 -8.61
C ASP A 85 1.49 12.09 -7.30
N GLY A 86 2.81 12.23 -7.41
CA GLY A 86 3.69 12.38 -6.26
C GLY A 86 4.99 13.08 -6.62
N ASN A 87 6.12 12.52 -6.15
CA ASN A 87 7.45 13.08 -6.39
C ASN A 87 8.09 12.64 -7.72
N GLY A 88 7.37 11.88 -8.55
CA GLY A 88 7.85 11.42 -9.86
C GLY A 88 8.95 10.34 -9.83
N MET A 89 9.38 9.85 -8.67
CA MET A 89 10.45 8.85 -8.61
C MET A 89 10.01 7.45 -9.02
N TYR A 90 8.71 7.13 -8.88
CA TYR A 90 8.10 5.84 -9.20
C TYR A 90 8.84 4.60 -8.67
N LEU A 91 9.63 4.70 -7.59
CA LEU A 91 10.46 3.59 -7.11
C LEU A 91 9.66 2.29 -6.91
N SER A 92 8.53 2.36 -6.19
CA SER A 92 7.70 1.19 -5.98
C SER A 92 7.06 0.70 -7.27
N MET A 93 6.52 1.59 -8.11
CA MET A 93 5.81 1.20 -9.34
C MET A 93 6.75 0.62 -10.40
N GLY A 94 7.95 1.17 -10.53
CA GLY A 94 9.02 0.64 -11.37
C GLY A 94 9.49 -0.75 -10.90
N ASN A 95 9.60 -0.96 -9.59
CA ASN A 95 9.87 -2.28 -9.03
C ASN A 95 8.75 -3.26 -9.39
N LEU A 96 7.47 -2.90 -9.21
CA LEU A 96 6.34 -3.77 -9.55
C LEU A 96 6.30 -4.15 -11.03
N LEU A 97 6.65 -3.23 -11.94
CA LEU A 97 6.74 -3.55 -13.36
C LEU A 97 7.82 -4.59 -13.68
N ALA A 98 8.87 -4.66 -12.86
CA ALA A 98 10.01 -5.53 -13.11
C ALA A 98 9.95 -6.87 -12.35
N THR A 99 9.41 -6.87 -11.13
CA THR A 99 9.45 -8.04 -10.24
C THR A 99 8.07 -8.55 -9.86
N THR A 100 7.01 -7.74 -10.00
CA THR A 100 5.63 -8.00 -9.54
C THR A 100 5.47 -8.22 -8.03
N GLU A 101 6.56 -8.42 -7.28
CA GLU A 101 6.52 -8.75 -5.86
C GLU A 101 6.12 -7.54 -5.00
N ALA A 102 4.99 -7.69 -4.29
CA ALA A 102 4.45 -6.70 -3.37
C ALA A 102 4.21 -7.32 -1.99
N GLY A 103 4.64 -6.62 -0.95
CA GLY A 103 4.25 -6.86 0.43
C GLY A 103 3.47 -5.66 0.96
N LEU A 104 2.30 -5.89 1.53
CA LEU A 104 1.44 -4.85 2.09
C LEU A 104 1.26 -5.05 3.59
N LEU A 105 1.30 -3.96 4.33
CA LEU A 105 1.03 -3.93 5.76
C LEU A 105 -0.07 -2.92 6.06
N PHE A 106 -1.22 -3.44 6.49
CA PHE A 106 -2.35 -2.67 7.02
C PHE A 106 -2.27 -2.66 8.55
N ILE A 107 -2.50 -1.48 9.14
CA ILE A 107 -2.52 -1.32 10.60
C ILE A 107 -3.70 -0.43 10.97
N ASP A 108 -4.59 -0.95 11.79
CA ASP A 108 -5.57 -0.16 12.54
C ASP A 108 -4.95 0.19 13.89
N PHE A 109 -4.57 1.46 14.06
CA PHE A 109 -3.95 1.96 15.28
C PHE A 109 -4.94 2.19 16.42
N GLU A 110 -6.26 2.24 16.16
CA GLU A 110 -7.26 2.41 17.21
C GLU A 110 -7.57 1.07 17.89
N THR A 111 -7.72 0.01 17.09
CA THR A 111 -7.97 -1.36 17.58
C THR A 111 -6.71 -2.20 17.71
N GLN A 112 -5.55 -1.64 17.33
CA GLN A 112 -4.22 -2.28 17.36
C GLN A 112 -4.20 -3.59 16.55
N ARG A 113 -4.97 -3.65 15.46
CA ARG A 113 -4.98 -4.78 14.53
C ARG A 113 -4.00 -4.53 13.41
N ARG A 114 -3.37 -5.60 12.91
CA ARG A 114 -2.56 -5.56 11.70
C ARG A 114 -2.84 -6.77 10.84
N MET A 115 -2.72 -6.56 9.53
CA MET A 115 -2.89 -7.58 8.51
C MET A 115 -1.77 -7.41 7.49
N ARG A 116 -1.14 -8.52 7.10
CA ARG A 116 -0.21 -8.55 5.96
C ARG A 116 -0.88 -9.22 4.78
N LEU A 117 -0.55 -8.73 3.59
CA LEU A 117 -0.90 -9.35 2.32
C LEU A 117 0.34 -9.29 1.44
N ASN A 118 0.87 -10.45 1.07
CA ASN A 118 1.96 -10.53 0.11
C ASN A 118 1.44 -11.18 -1.17
N GLY A 119 1.93 -10.73 -2.32
CA GLY A 119 1.42 -11.21 -3.58
C GLY A 119 2.08 -10.59 -4.80
N GLU A 120 1.47 -10.87 -5.95
CA GLU A 120 1.93 -10.42 -7.25
C GLU A 120 1.07 -9.25 -7.72
N ALA A 121 1.72 -8.16 -8.12
CA ALA A 121 1.10 -6.93 -8.51
C ALA A 121 1.17 -6.70 -10.03
N THR A 122 0.12 -6.10 -10.56
CA THR A 122 0.03 -5.64 -11.95
C THR A 122 -0.45 -4.20 -11.99
N ILE A 123 -0.09 -3.48 -13.06
CA ILE A 123 -0.47 -2.07 -13.25
C ILE A 123 -1.33 -1.95 -14.50
N ASP A 124 -2.52 -1.39 -14.37
CA ASP A 124 -3.42 -1.09 -15.49
C ASP A 124 -3.81 0.40 -15.52
N ARG A 125 -3.51 1.04 -16.66
CA ARG A 125 -3.79 2.46 -16.94
C ARG A 125 -5.24 2.69 -17.40
N ARG A 126 -5.97 1.63 -17.74
CA ARG A 126 -7.35 1.67 -18.25
C ARG A 126 -8.28 0.80 -17.42
N ASP A 127 -7.90 0.54 -16.18
CA ASP A 127 -8.70 -0.25 -15.25
C ASP A 127 -10.08 0.40 -15.04
N PRO A 128 -11.18 -0.36 -15.00
CA PRO A 128 -12.51 0.18 -14.73
C PRO A 128 -12.61 0.99 -13.43
N LEU A 129 -11.81 0.66 -12.40
CA LEU A 129 -11.80 1.38 -11.13
C LEU A 129 -11.25 2.81 -11.25
N MET A 130 -10.63 3.19 -12.37
CA MET A 130 -10.24 4.58 -12.62
C MET A 130 -11.43 5.56 -12.50
N ALA A 131 -12.64 5.11 -12.84
CA ALA A 131 -13.85 5.91 -12.70
C ALA A 131 -14.21 6.25 -11.24
N GLU A 132 -13.73 5.46 -10.28
CA GLU A 132 -13.97 5.64 -8.84
C GLU A 132 -12.80 6.36 -8.14
N HIS A 133 -11.67 6.54 -8.82
CA HIS A 133 -10.44 7.12 -8.28
C HIS A 133 -10.02 8.35 -9.07
N PRO A 134 -10.62 9.53 -8.81
CA PRO A 134 -10.28 10.76 -9.51
C PRO A 134 -8.80 11.08 -9.36
N GLU A 135 -8.18 11.62 -10.41
CA GLU A 135 -6.76 11.98 -10.46
C GLU A 135 -5.77 10.80 -10.35
N ALA A 136 -6.25 9.55 -10.29
CA ALA A 136 -5.37 8.39 -10.39
C ALA A 136 -4.69 8.36 -11.77
N GLN A 137 -3.42 7.97 -11.78
CA GLN A 137 -2.64 7.76 -13.01
C GLN A 137 -2.86 6.35 -13.57
N PHE A 138 -3.10 5.37 -12.69
CA PHE A 138 -3.37 3.97 -12.98
C PHE A 138 -3.81 3.25 -11.71
N ILE A 139 -4.34 2.04 -11.88
CA ILE A 139 -4.68 1.13 -10.79
C ILE A 139 -3.62 0.04 -10.68
N VAL A 140 -3.26 -0.28 -9.45
CA VAL A 140 -2.42 -1.43 -9.10
C VAL A 140 -3.34 -2.51 -8.56
N ARG A 141 -3.30 -3.71 -9.16
CA ARG A 141 -3.97 -4.91 -8.62
C ARG A 141 -2.94 -5.81 -7.98
N VAL A 142 -3.24 -6.35 -6.81
CA VAL A 142 -2.37 -7.32 -6.12
C VAL A 142 -3.16 -8.60 -5.88
N ARG A 143 -2.73 -9.68 -6.52
CA ARG A 143 -3.24 -11.02 -6.26
C ARG A 143 -2.51 -11.58 -5.06
N ALA A 144 -3.23 -11.81 -3.97
CA ALA A 144 -2.71 -12.38 -2.74
C ALA A 144 -2.16 -13.79 -2.99
N ARG A 145 -0.92 -13.99 -2.55
CA ARG A 145 -0.29 -15.31 -2.38
C ARG A 145 -0.45 -15.78 -0.95
N GLU A 146 -0.37 -14.86 0.01
CA GLU A 146 -0.56 -15.12 1.43
C GLU A 146 -1.12 -13.88 2.13
N ILE A 147 -1.98 -14.13 3.11
CA ILE A 147 -2.63 -13.17 3.96
C ILE A 147 -2.54 -13.73 5.36
N PHE A 148 -2.15 -12.89 6.32
CA PHE A 148 -2.15 -13.29 7.72
C PHE A 148 -2.22 -12.10 8.66
N PRO A 149 -3.00 -12.21 9.75
CA PRO A 149 -2.90 -11.28 10.86
C PRO A 149 -1.61 -11.55 11.65
N ASN A 150 -1.20 -10.58 12.46
CA ASN A 150 -0.15 -10.82 13.45
C ASN A 150 -0.57 -10.24 14.81
N CYS A 151 0.05 -10.76 15.89
CA CYS A 151 -0.21 -10.34 17.26
C CYS A 151 -0.23 -8.79 17.41
N PRO A 152 -1.18 -8.20 18.16
CA PRO A 152 -1.29 -6.75 18.35
C PRO A 152 -0.17 -6.14 19.21
N ARG A 153 0.65 -6.99 19.85
CA ARG A 153 1.75 -6.59 20.72
C ARG A 153 2.65 -5.57 20.02
N TYR A 154 2.99 -4.49 20.73
CA TYR A 154 3.83 -3.36 20.31
C TYR A 154 3.21 -2.37 19.31
N ILE A 155 1.98 -2.56 18.84
CA ILE A 155 1.30 -1.53 18.05
C ILE A 155 0.88 -0.39 18.97
N HIS A 156 1.35 0.83 18.72
CA HIS A 156 0.93 1.99 19.49
C HIS A 156 -0.54 2.31 19.23
N LYS A 157 -1.25 2.72 20.28
CA LYS A 157 -2.61 3.24 20.13
C LYS A 157 -2.53 4.68 19.62
N MET A 158 -3.07 4.94 18.45
CA MET A 158 -3.13 6.27 17.85
C MET A 158 -4.57 6.64 17.52
N LYS A 159 -4.86 7.94 17.46
CA LYS A 159 -6.12 8.46 16.95
C LYS A 159 -5.83 9.31 15.73
N LEU A 160 -6.65 9.16 14.69
CA LEU A 160 -6.61 10.05 13.54
C LEU A 160 -7.01 11.47 13.99
N VAL A 161 -6.11 12.43 13.79
CA VAL A 161 -6.37 13.85 14.09
C VAL A 161 -7.05 14.52 12.91
N GLU A 162 -6.48 14.36 11.72
CA GLU A 162 -7.02 14.92 10.48
C GLU A 162 -6.64 14.04 9.27
N ARG A 163 -7.46 14.11 8.22
CA ARG A 163 -7.12 13.49 6.93
C ARG A 163 -6.32 14.45 6.08
N SER A 164 -5.38 13.91 5.31
CA SER A 164 -4.59 14.71 4.37
C SER A 164 -5.49 15.42 3.38
N ARG A 165 -5.26 16.72 3.22
CA ARG A 165 -5.97 17.58 2.26
C ARG A 165 -5.56 17.32 0.81
N PHE A 166 -4.51 16.51 0.60
CA PHE A 166 -3.99 16.11 -0.71
C PHE A 166 -4.55 14.78 -1.21
N VAL A 167 -5.39 14.09 -0.45
CA VAL A 167 -6.10 12.91 -0.95
C VAL A 167 -7.13 13.35 -1.99
N PRO A 168 -7.07 12.86 -3.24
CA PRO A 168 -8.03 13.24 -4.28
C PRO A 168 -9.46 12.84 -3.94
N ARG A 169 -10.42 13.72 -4.29
CA ARG A 169 -11.86 13.52 -4.04
C ARG A 169 -12.67 14.05 -5.22
N ALA A 170 -13.73 13.36 -5.62
CA ALA A 170 -14.47 13.70 -6.84
C ALA A 170 -15.08 15.11 -6.83
N ALA A 171 -15.50 15.60 -5.65
CA ALA A 171 -16.16 16.90 -5.51
C ALA A 171 -15.21 18.08 -5.26
N ARG A 172 -13.89 17.87 -5.26
CA ARG A 172 -12.92 18.90 -4.88
C ARG A 172 -11.65 18.78 -5.69
N GLU A 173 -11.17 19.91 -6.18
CA GLU A 173 -9.86 20.00 -6.80
C GLU A 173 -8.73 19.84 -5.75
N THR A 174 -7.82 18.90 -6.00
CA THR A 174 -6.70 18.63 -5.09
C THR A 174 -5.71 19.81 -5.08
N PRO A 175 -5.36 20.35 -3.90
CA PRO A 175 -4.37 21.43 -3.78
C PRO A 175 -2.96 20.95 -4.15
N VAL A 176 -2.11 21.90 -4.52
CA VAL A 176 -0.71 21.66 -4.85
C VAL A 176 0.15 21.71 -3.58
N PRO A 177 1.06 20.75 -3.34
CA PRO A 177 1.98 20.84 -2.22
C PRO A 177 3.05 21.91 -2.47
N ALA A 178 3.30 22.77 -1.48
CA ALA A 178 4.14 23.96 -1.62
C ALA A 178 5.56 23.68 -2.10
N TRP A 179 6.12 22.50 -1.77
CA TRP A 179 7.47 22.13 -2.21
C TRP A 179 7.62 22.13 -3.74
N LYS A 180 6.54 21.82 -4.49
CA LYS A 180 6.56 21.86 -5.97
C LYS A 180 6.67 23.28 -6.53
N LYS A 181 6.37 24.31 -5.74
CA LYS A 181 6.53 25.72 -6.13
C LYS A 181 7.91 26.28 -5.76
N GLY A 182 8.76 25.51 -5.07
CA GLY A 182 10.08 25.96 -4.67
C GLY A 182 11.07 26.06 -5.84
N ASP A 183 11.95 27.06 -5.77
CA ASP A 183 12.95 27.37 -6.81
C ASP A 183 13.89 26.20 -7.17
N TRP A 184 14.02 25.22 -6.28
CA TRP A 184 14.89 24.06 -6.48
C TRP A 184 14.27 22.97 -7.37
N VAL A 185 12.97 23.06 -7.72
CA VAL A 185 12.27 21.99 -8.46
C VAL A 185 11.20 22.49 -9.45
N CYS A 186 10.68 23.70 -9.29
CA CYS A 186 9.51 24.15 -10.05
C CYS A 186 9.76 24.23 -11.57
N ASP A 187 11.02 24.44 -11.99
CA ASP A 187 11.46 24.49 -13.38
C ASP A 187 11.40 23.11 -14.06
N VAL A 188 11.67 22.03 -13.33
CA VAL A 188 11.72 20.65 -13.84
C VAL A 188 10.41 19.87 -13.74
N LEU A 189 9.31 20.50 -13.31
CA LEU A 189 8.01 19.83 -13.23
C LEU A 189 7.50 19.37 -14.61
N PRO A 190 6.74 18.27 -14.71
CA PRO A 190 6.06 17.89 -15.95
C PRO A 190 5.21 19.03 -16.52
N ALA A 191 5.06 19.09 -17.86
CA ALA A 191 4.31 20.16 -18.51
C ALA A 191 2.83 20.25 -18.04
N GLY A 192 2.22 19.10 -17.72
CA GLY A 192 0.85 19.00 -17.21
C GLY A 192 0.74 18.92 -15.69
N ASP A 193 1.80 19.22 -14.93
CA ASP A 193 1.73 19.18 -13.46
C ASP A 193 0.78 20.27 -12.92
N PRO A 194 -0.17 19.95 -12.02
CA PRO A 194 -1.06 20.95 -11.42
C PRO A 194 -0.33 22.12 -10.75
N ALA A 195 0.91 21.91 -10.30
CA ALA A 195 1.73 22.97 -9.74
C ALA A 195 2.17 24.03 -10.77
N ARG A 196 1.96 23.82 -12.07
CA ARG A 196 2.15 24.85 -13.10
C ARG A 196 0.94 25.77 -13.25
N ASP A 197 -0.23 25.37 -12.75
CA ASP A 197 -1.41 26.23 -12.71
C ASP A 197 -1.28 27.26 -11.57
N ALA A 198 -1.47 28.54 -11.90
CA ALA A 198 -1.41 29.64 -10.95
C ALA A 198 -2.70 29.77 -10.10
N THR A 199 -3.80 29.18 -10.56
CA THR A 199 -5.10 29.22 -9.87
C THR A 199 -5.26 28.11 -8.84
N ARG A 200 -4.46 27.04 -8.94
CA ARG A 200 -4.46 25.92 -7.98
C ARG A 200 -4.05 26.40 -6.57
N PRO A 201 -4.85 26.11 -5.53
CA PRO A 201 -4.49 26.45 -4.16
C PRO A 201 -3.24 25.68 -3.73
N VAL A 202 -2.30 26.36 -3.07
CA VAL A 202 -1.03 25.79 -2.60
C VAL A 202 -1.08 25.62 -1.08
N LEU A 203 -0.64 24.46 -0.57
CA LEU A 203 -0.60 24.15 0.87
C LEU A 203 0.76 23.57 1.27
N ASP A 204 1.27 23.92 2.46
CA ASP A 204 2.54 23.39 2.97
C ASP A 204 2.45 21.94 3.46
N ARG A 205 1.37 21.61 4.19
CA ARG A 205 1.02 20.29 4.74
C ARG A 205 -0.49 20.13 4.87
#